data_AF-A0A9D4TKI8-F1
#
_entry.id   AF-A0A9D4TKI8-F1
#
_cell.length_a   1.000
_cell.length_b   1.000
_cell.length_c   1.000
_cell.angle_alpha   90.00
_cell.angle_beta   90.00
_cell.angle_gamma   90.00
#
_symmetry.space_group_name_H-M   'P 1'
#
loop_
_entity.id
_entity.type
_entity.pdbx_description
1 polymer ?
#
loop_
_entity_poly.entity_id
_entity_poly.type
_entity_poly.pdbx_seq_one_letter_code
_entity_poly.pdbx_strand_id
1 'polypeptide(L)'
;MGRTKKAGSKKVAPALKLKKTAAKPSKASKKAQAAAKAGPVVINRAPVLELWVAVVAERQGFSFDEGLTFGKLVAGWFAQSKGRALGIYERKEEPSEQKRQARERRDRELGVEHVDCFGLHCLALRVGNEMHAVADGKAISPGSVRGSLTRAFGDRLEDVKEAMETLAAAIPPERIGKVAYHLYERFRPEWHGWGVKGELDLGGLAALAQDWQAHV
;
A
#
# COMPACT_ATOMS: atom_id res chain seq x y z
N MET A 1 2.81 -80.25 17.81
CA MET A 1 3.09 -79.03 17.01
C MET A 1 4.15 -78.22 17.76
N GLY A 2 5.29 -77.75 17.26
CA GLY A 2 5.85 -77.59 15.92
C GLY A 2 6.76 -76.34 15.95
N ARG A 3 8.09 -76.54 15.96
CA ARG A 3 9.19 -75.68 15.45
C ARG A 3 9.16 -74.15 15.76
N THR A 4 10.00 -73.63 16.66
CA THR A 4 11.41 -73.14 16.49
C THR A 4 11.63 -71.81 15.73
N LYS A 5 12.41 -70.92 16.39
CA LYS A 5 13.39 -69.88 15.93
C LYS A 5 12.98 -68.42 16.15
N LYS A 6 13.62 -67.70 17.09
CA LYS A 6 14.93 -66.99 17.03
C LYS A 6 14.99 -65.86 16.00
N ALA A 7 15.12 -64.62 16.48
CA ALA A 7 16.01 -63.55 16.00
C ALA A 7 15.58 -62.28 16.75
N GLY A 8 16.43 -61.54 17.45
CA GLY A 8 17.75 -61.06 17.05
C GLY A 8 17.70 -59.54 17.19
N SER A 9 18.19 -59.03 18.33
CA SER A 9 18.24 -57.61 18.64
C SER A 9 19.04 -56.86 17.57
N LYS A 10 18.38 -56.05 16.75
CA LYS A 10 19.04 -55.05 15.91
C LYS A 10 19.08 -53.72 16.66
N LYS A 11 20.30 -53.28 16.96
CA LYS A 11 20.66 -51.93 17.41
C LYS A 11 20.04 -50.89 16.47
N VAL A 12 19.31 -49.94 17.05
CA VAL A 12 18.77 -48.78 16.35
C VAL A 12 19.91 -47.78 16.17
N ALA A 13 20.26 -47.45 14.93
CA ALA A 13 21.20 -46.37 14.62
C ALA A 13 20.50 -45.00 14.78
N PRO A 14 21.20 -43.95 15.24
CA PRO A 14 20.61 -42.63 15.38
C PRO A 14 20.42 -41.96 14.02
N ALA A 15 19.26 -41.33 13.84
CA ALA A 15 18.90 -40.58 12.65
C ALA A 15 19.82 -39.36 12.45
N LEU A 16 20.54 -39.32 11.33
CA LEU A 16 21.29 -38.17 10.86
C LEU A 16 20.31 -37.02 10.54
N LYS A 17 20.33 -35.97 11.36
CA LYS A 17 19.67 -34.69 11.04
C LYS A 17 20.40 -34.06 9.84
N LEU A 18 19.79 -34.07 8.66
CA LEU A 18 20.22 -33.21 7.55
C LEU A 18 19.99 -31.75 7.94
N LYS A 19 21.08 -31.05 8.26
CA LYS A 19 21.10 -29.59 8.33
C LYS A 19 20.82 -29.05 6.93
N LYS A 20 19.66 -28.40 6.72
CA LYS A 20 19.42 -27.54 5.56
C LYS A 20 20.37 -26.35 5.65
N THR A 21 21.51 -26.42 4.98
CA THR A 21 22.32 -25.24 4.70
C THR A 21 21.62 -24.48 3.57
N ALA A 22 21.18 -23.25 3.84
CA ALA A 22 20.67 -22.37 2.80
C ALA A 22 21.83 -22.01 1.86
N ALA A 23 21.90 -22.66 0.71
CA ALA A 23 22.88 -22.35 -0.32
C ALA A 23 22.60 -20.94 -0.88
N LYS A 24 23.64 -20.11 -0.97
CA LYS A 24 23.55 -18.79 -1.62
C LYS A 24 23.06 -18.98 -3.08
N PRO A 25 22.08 -18.18 -3.54
CA PRO A 25 21.54 -18.34 -4.88
C PRO A 25 22.61 -18.09 -5.94
N SER A 26 22.63 -18.94 -6.96
CA SER A 26 23.58 -18.88 -8.08
C SER A 26 23.39 -17.60 -8.90
N LYS A 27 24.42 -17.21 -9.66
CA LYS A 27 24.40 -16.01 -10.52
C LYS A 27 23.25 -16.03 -11.54
N ALA A 28 22.88 -17.22 -12.04
CA ALA A 28 21.74 -17.43 -12.92
C ALA A 28 20.39 -17.29 -12.17
N SER A 29 20.30 -17.78 -10.93
CA SER A 29 19.11 -17.61 -10.09
C SER A 29 18.90 -16.13 -9.70
N LYS A 30 19.98 -15.40 -9.42
CA LYS A 30 19.92 -13.94 -9.22
C LYS A 30 19.51 -13.19 -10.48
N LYS A 31 20.00 -13.58 -11.66
CA LYS A 31 19.61 -12.93 -12.93
C LYS A 31 18.14 -13.21 -13.28
N ALA A 32 17.65 -14.42 -13.02
CA ALA A 32 16.23 -14.77 -13.17
C ALA A 32 15.33 -14.04 -12.14
N GLN A 33 15.79 -13.90 -10.89
CA GLN A 33 15.09 -13.11 -9.86
C GLN A 33 15.08 -11.60 -10.19
N ALA A 34 16.18 -11.07 -10.72
CA ALA A 34 16.25 -9.68 -11.18
C ALA A 34 15.37 -9.43 -12.41
N ALA A 35 15.32 -10.37 -13.36
CA ALA A 35 14.43 -10.29 -14.51
C ALA A 35 12.94 -10.45 -14.13
N ALA A 36 12.62 -11.34 -13.17
CA ALA A 36 11.28 -11.46 -12.61
C ALA A 36 10.85 -10.20 -11.82
N LYS A 37 11.80 -9.52 -11.18
CA LYS A 37 11.61 -8.20 -10.56
C LYS A 37 11.49 -7.05 -11.58
N ALA A 38 11.88 -7.26 -12.83
CA ALA A 38 11.79 -6.23 -13.87
C ALA A 38 10.42 -6.18 -14.56
N GLY A 39 9.57 -7.21 -14.39
CA GLY A 39 8.23 -7.26 -14.96
C GLY A 39 7.20 -6.39 -14.22
N PRO A 40 6.08 -6.07 -14.88
CA PRO A 40 4.99 -5.30 -14.28
C PRO A 40 4.40 -6.00 -13.06
N VAL A 41 3.84 -5.21 -12.13
CA VAL A 41 3.18 -5.73 -10.92
C VAL A 41 1.68 -5.81 -11.18
N VAL A 42 1.10 -7.02 -11.13
CA VAL A 42 -0.34 -7.21 -11.30
C VAL A 42 -1.08 -6.91 -10.00
N ILE A 43 -1.75 -5.77 -9.93
CA ILE A 43 -2.33 -5.25 -8.69
C ILE A 43 -3.61 -4.44 -8.91
N ASN A 44 -4.41 -4.32 -7.85
CA ASN A 44 -5.55 -3.41 -7.82
C ASN A 44 -5.09 -1.94 -7.71
N ARG A 45 -5.92 -1.03 -8.21
CA ARG A 45 -5.67 0.42 -8.16
C ARG A 45 -5.60 1.01 -6.75
N ALA A 46 -6.35 0.47 -5.80
CA ALA A 46 -6.48 1.05 -4.46
C ALA A 46 -5.17 0.95 -3.64
N PRO A 47 -4.49 -0.21 -3.52
CA PRO A 47 -3.17 -0.27 -2.89
C PRO A 47 -2.13 0.63 -3.55
N VAL A 48 -2.19 0.79 -4.88
CA VAL A 48 -1.28 1.70 -5.61
C VAL A 48 -1.52 3.14 -5.23
N LEU A 49 -2.79 3.58 -5.16
CA LEU A 49 -3.13 4.93 -4.71
C LEU A 49 -2.73 5.16 -3.26
N GLU A 50 -3.01 4.18 -2.39
CA GLU A 50 -2.69 4.25 -0.96
C GLU A 50 -1.19 4.42 -0.72
N LEU A 51 -0.33 3.64 -1.40
CA LEU A 51 1.11 3.78 -1.33
C LEU A 51 1.59 5.12 -1.93
N TRP A 52 1.03 5.54 -3.07
CA TRP A 52 1.42 6.79 -3.71
C TRP A 52 1.12 8.01 -2.84
N VAL A 53 -0.05 8.05 -2.20
CA VAL A 53 -0.40 9.12 -1.25
C VAL A 53 0.58 9.15 -0.08
N ALA A 54 1.01 7.99 0.43
CA ALA A 54 1.98 7.95 1.53
C ALA A 54 3.34 8.53 1.13
N VAL A 55 3.84 8.19 -0.06
CA VAL A 55 5.07 8.77 -0.62
C VAL A 55 4.94 10.27 -0.85
N VAL A 56 3.80 10.73 -1.36
CA VAL A 56 3.54 12.17 -1.56
C VAL A 56 3.47 12.91 -0.23
N ALA A 57 2.83 12.33 0.80
CA ALA A 57 2.78 12.91 2.14
C ALA A 57 4.19 13.07 2.73
N GLU A 58 5.03 12.04 2.60
CA GLU A 58 6.44 12.11 3.02
C GLU A 58 7.18 13.23 2.29
N ARG A 59 6.95 13.37 0.98
CA ARG A 59 7.50 14.48 0.19
C ARG A 59 6.98 15.85 0.63
N GLN A 60 5.79 15.93 1.22
CA GLN A 60 5.20 17.14 1.80
C GLN A 60 5.65 17.41 3.25
N GLY A 61 6.50 16.55 3.83
CA GLY A 61 7.09 16.75 5.16
C GLY A 61 6.42 15.97 6.28
N PHE A 62 5.46 15.11 5.98
CA PHE A 62 4.89 14.16 6.95
C PHE A 62 5.83 12.96 7.16
N SER A 63 5.63 12.20 8.23
CA SER A 63 6.20 10.87 8.35
C SER A 63 5.56 9.93 7.33
N PHE A 64 6.29 8.89 6.91
CA PHE A 64 5.71 7.86 6.04
C PHE A 64 4.52 7.16 6.71
N ASP A 65 4.55 6.96 8.04
CA ASP A 65 3.44 6.34 8.78
C ASP A 65 2.20 7.25 8.80
N GLU A 66 2.34 8.56 8.98
CA GLU A 66 1.24 9.52 8.78
C GLU A 66 0.69 9.40 7.34
N GLY A 67 1.59 9.37 6.36
CA GLY A 67 1.28 9.16 4.94
C GLY A 67 0.45 7.90 4.66
N LEU A 68 0.77 6.78 5.29
CA LEU A 68 0.00 5.54 5.17
C LEU A 68 -1.46 5.74 5.61
N THR A 69 -1.69 6.48 6.69
CA THR A 69 -3.05 6.76 7.18
C THR A 69 -3.83 7.63 6.19
N PHE A 70 -3.19 8.67 5.62
CA PHE A 70 -3.80 9.51 4.59
C PHE A 70 -4.11 8.71 3.33
N GLY A 71 -3.19 7.84 2.90
CA GLY A 71 -3.39 6.98 1.74
C GLY A 71 -4.60 6.07 1.90
N LYS A 72 -4.79 5.50 3.09
CA LYS A 72 -5.96 4.66 3.39
C LYS A 72 -7.26 5.44 3.27
N LEU A 73 -7.29 6.67 3.82
CA LEU A 73 -8.45 7.55 3.77
C LEU A 73 -8.81 7.91 2.32
N VAL A 74 -7.83 8.41 1.56
CA VAL A 74 -8.00 8.86 0.16
C VAL A 74 -8.43 7.70 -0.75
N ALA A 75 -7.76 6.55 -0.66
CA ALA A 75 -8.14 5.37 -1.44
C ALA A 75 -9.56 4.89 -1.08
N GLY A 76 -9.94 4.97 0.20
CA GLY A 76 -11.29 4.68 0.68
C GLY A 76 -12.33 5.60 0.06
N TRP A 77 -12.09 6.92 0.01
CA TRP A 77 -12.99 7.89 -0.61
C TRP A 77 -13.22 7.60 -2.09
N PHE A 78 -12.16 7.31 -2.83
CA PHE A 78 -12.26 7.07 -4.28
C PHE A 78 -12.94 5.74 -4.59
N ALA A 79 -12.65 4.70 -3.80
CA ALA A 79 -13.36 3.43 -3.90
C ALA A 79 -14.86 3.60 -3.61
N GLN A 80 -15.22 4.35 -2.55
CA GLN A 80 -16.61 4.65 -2.20
C GLN A 80 -17.33 5.42 -3.31
N SER A 81 -16.70 6.48 -3.83
CA SER A 81 -17.24 7.27 -4.94
C SER A 81 -17.47 6.40 -6.18
N LYS A 82 -16.46 5.59 -6.55
CA LYS A 82 -16.54 4.71 -7.72
C LYS A 82 -17.58 3.59 -7.54
N GLY A 83 -17.66 2.98 -6.36
CA GLY A 83 -18.63 1.94 -6.05
C GLY A 83 -20.07 2.45 -6.14
N ARG A 84 -20.35 3.67 -5.67
CA ARG A 84 -21.66 4.31 -5.86
C ARG A 84 -21.97 4.59 -7.33
N ALA A 85 -20.99 5.11 -8.08
CA ALA A 85 -21.16 5.39 -9.51
C ALA A 85 -21.44 4.12 -10.34
N LEU A 86 -20.95 2.97 -9.89
CA LEU A 86 -21.18 1.67 -10.52
C LEU A 86 -22.42 0.94 -9.98
N GLY A 87 -23.15 1.52 -9.01
CA GLY A 87 -24.28 0.86 -8.35
C GLY A 87 -23.92 -0.32 -7.45
N ILE A 88 -22.63 -0.51 -7.13
CA ILE A 88 -22.12 -1.57 -6.25
C ILE A 88 -22.40 -1.23 -4.79
N TYR A 89 -22.32 0.05 -4.45
CA TYR A 89 -22.69 0.54 -3.14
C TYR A 89 -24.01 1.27 -3.23
N GLU A 90 -24.90 0.95 -2.31
CA GLU A 90 -26.13 1.70 -2.12
C GLU A 90 -25.80 3.16 -1.87
N ARG A 91 -26.57 4.04 -2.53
CA ARG A 91 -26.54 5.45 -2.23
C ARG A 91 -27.18 5.62 -0.85
N LYS A 92 -26.34 5.74 0.19
CA LYS A 92 -26.83 6.09 1.52
C LYS A 92 -27.61 7.40 1.43
N GLU A 93 -28.71 7.47 2.15
CA GLU A 93 -29.43 8.72 2.36
C GLU A 93 -28.47 9.77 2.92
N GLU A 94 -28.64 11.01 2.49
CA GLU A 94 -27.90 12.13 3.04
C GLU A 94 -28.12 12.15 4.57
N PRO A 95 -27.05 12.23 5.38
CA PRO A 95 -27.20 12.23 6.82
C PRO A 95 -28.09 13.42 7.23
N SER A 96 -29.04 13.19 8.13
CA SER A 96 -29.85 14.27 8.68
C SER A 96 -28.96 15.34 9.32
N GLU A 97 -29.42 16.58 9.32
CA GLU A 97 -28.67 17.70 9.89
C GLU A 97 -28.25 17.44 11.35
N GLN A 98 -29.11 16.77 12.13
CA GLN A 98 -28.79 16.32 13.50
C GLN A 98 -27.59 15.36 13.54
N LYS A 99 -27.50 14.40 12.60
CA LYS A 99 -26.36 13.48 12.50
C LYS A 99 -25.08 14.20 12.06
N ARG A 100 -25.18 15.18 11.16
CA ARG A 100 -24.04 16.02 10.73
C ARG A 100 -23.50 16.83 11.91
N GLN A 101 -24.37 17.54 12.63
CA GLN A 101 -23.97 18.30 13.81
C GLN A 101 -23.41 17.43 14.94
N ALA A 102 -23.98 16.25 15.17
CA ALA A 102 -23.44 15.31 16.16
C ALA A 102 -22.02 14.83 15.79
N ARG A 103 -21.79 14.58 14.49
CA ARG A 103 -20.45 14.25 13.98
C ARG A 103 -19.48 15.42 14.16
N GLU A 104 -19.88 16.64 13.79
CA GLU A 104 -19.03 17.83 13.94
C GLU A 104 -18.68 18.12 15.39
N ARG A 105 -19.66 17.98 16.31
CA ARG A 105 -19.40 18.11 17.77
C ARG A 105 -18.39 17.07 18.23
N ARG A 106 -18.60 15.80 17.89
CA ARG A 106 -17.67 14.72 18.25
C ARG A 106 -16.27 14.97 17.66
N ASP A 107 -16.19 15.32 16.38
CA ASP A 107 -14.92 15.56 15.70
C ASP A 107 -14.19 16.76 16.35
N ARG A 108 -14.92 17.81 16.78
CA ARG A 108 -14.36 18.92 17.57
C ARG A 108 -13.87 18.48 18.95
N GLU A 109 -14.67 17.70 19.69
CA GLU A 109 -14.31 17.18 21.02
C GLU A 109 -13.07 16.29 20.98
N LEU A 110 -12.90 15.52 19.90
CA LEU A 110 -11.73 14.67 19.67
C LEU A 110 -10.51 15.44 19.13
N GLY A 111 -10.63 16.74 18.83
CA GLY A 111 -9.54 17.52 18.23
C GLY A 111 -9.22 17.07 16.80
N VAL A 112 -10.22 16.70 16.02
CA VAL A 112 -10.05 16.40 14.59
C VAL A 112 -9.84 17.70 13.84
N GLU A 113 -8.80 17.73 13.02
CA GLU A 113 -8.37 18.87 12.23
C GLU A 113 -8.37 18.52 10.73
N HIS A 114 -8.45 19.56 9.90
CA HIS A 114 -8.19 19.43 8.47
C HIS A 114 -6.70 19.58 8.19
N VAL A 115 -6.12 18.60 7.50
CA VAL A 115 -4.71 18.58 7.09
C VAL A 115 -4.63 18.44 5.58
N ASP A 116 -3.83 19.28 4.95
CA ASP A 116 -3.60 19.24 3.51
C ASP A 116 -2.60 18.15 3.16
N CYS A 117 -3.05 17.15 2.40
CA CYS A 117 -2.22 16.06 1.91
C CYS A 117 -2.70 15.65 0.52
N PHE A 118 -1.79 15.40 -0.42
CA PHE A 118 -2.13 14.92 -1.76
C PHE A 118 -3.07 15.87 -2.55
N GLY A 119 -3.05 17.17 -2.22
CA GLY A 119 -3.97 18.16 -2.80
C GLY A 119 -5.42 18.04 -2.31
N LEU A 120 -5.65 17.32 -1.22
CA LEU A 120 -6.96 17.13 -0.59
C LEU A 120 -6.93 17.55 0.89
N HIS A 121 -8.10 17.92 1.41
CA HIS A 121 -8.29 18.22 2.83
C HIS A 121 -8.66 16.94 3.60
N CYS A 122 -7.68 16.30 4.22
CA CYS A 122 -7.84 15.09 5.02
C CYS A 122 -8.26 15.43 6.45
N LEU A 123 -9.25 14.72 6.99
CA LEU A 123 -9.55 14.78 8.42
C LEU A 123 -8.52 13.94 9.17
N ALA A 124 -7.87 14.51 10.18
CA ALA A 124 -6.84 13.83 10.97
C ALA A 124 -6.91 14.22 12.45
N LEU A 125 -6.37 13.38 13.31
CA LEU A 125 -6.26 13.63 14.74
C LEU A 125 -4.84 13.36 15.22
N ARG A 126 -4.39 14.10 16.23
CA ARG A 126 -3.05 13.93 16.81
C ARG A 126 -2.99 12.66 17.66
N VAL A 127 -2.12 11.73 17.30
CA VAL A 127 -1.82 10.50 18.06
C VAL A 127 -0.35 10.54 18.47
N GLY A 128 -0.09 10.89 19.73
CA GLY A 128 1.28 11.19 20.18
C GLY A 128 1.84 12.39 19.41
N ASN A 129 2.92 12.19 18.67
CA ASN A 129 3.55 13.24 17.86
C ASN A 129 3.14 13.20 16.38
N GLU A 130 2.30 12.26 15.97
CA GLU A 130 1.88 12.06 14.57
C GLU A 130 0.43 12.50 14.33
N MET A 131 0.12 12.86 13.09
CA MET A 131 -1.24 13.12 12.58
C MET A 131 -1.75 11.88 11.86
N HIS A 132 -2.73 11.21 12.46
CA HIS A 132 -3.36 10.04 11.85
C HIS A 132 -4.70 10.43 11.25
N ALA A 133 -4.90 10.07 9.98
CA ALA A 133 -6.16 10.28 9.29
C ALA A 133 -7.33 9.57 9.99
N VAL A 134 -8.51 10.19 9.93
CA VAL A 134 -9.73 9.70 10.60
C VAL A 134 -10.70 9.10 9.59
N ALA A 135 -11.10 7.86 9.83
CA ALA A 135 -12.21 7.22 9.15
C ALA A 135 -13.24 6.71 10.16
N ASP A 136 -14.51 6.95 9.90
CA ASP A 136 -15.63 6.53 10.76
C ASP A 136 -15.44 6.89 12.25
N GLY A 137 -14.87 8.08 12.50
CA GLY A 137 -14.63 8.62 13.84
C GLY A 137 -13.46 7.99 14.60
N LYS A 138 -12.59 7.23 13.94
CA LYS A 138 -11.41 6.58 14.54
C LYS A 138 -10.14 6.92 13.76
N ALA A 139 -9.04 7.12 14.48
CA ALA A 139 -7.71 7.19 13.88
C ALA A 139 -7.38 5.89 13.15
N ILE A 140 -6.87 6.02 11.93
CA ILE A 140 -6.39 4.89 11.15
C ILE A 140 -5.01 4.49 11.68
N SER A 141 -4.83 3.20 11.98
CA SER A 141 -3.53 2.68 12.42
C SER A 141 -2.57 2.48 11.23
N PRO A 142 -1.38 3.09 11.22
CA PRO A 142 -0.41 2.90 10.14
C PRO A 142 0.07 1.45 10.02
N GLY A 143 0.20 0.73 11.14
CA GLY A 143 0.58 -0.69 11.13
C GLY A 143 -0.43 -1.59 10.40
N SER A 144 -1.73 -1.29 10.53
CA SER A 144 -2.80 -2.00 9.80
C SER A 144 -2.69 -1.76 8.29
N VAL A 145 -2.43 -0.50 7.91
CA VAL A 145 -2.22 -0.11 6.51
C VAL A 145 -0.99 -0.80 5.92
N ARG A 146 0.15 -0.74 6.63
CA ARG A 146 1.40 -1.41 6.24
C ARG A 146 1.16 -2.90 5.98
N GLY A 147 0.50 -3.59 6.91
CA GLY A 147 0.14 -5.00 6.73
C GLY A 147 -0.75 -5.25 5.51
N SER A 148 -1.67 -4.33 5.18
CA SER A 148 -2.50 -4.41 3.97
C SER A 148 -1.67 -4.25 2.69
N LEU A 149 -0.78 -3.26 2.64
CA LEU A 149 0.10 -3.03 1.50
C LEU A 149 1.09 -4.20 1.30
N THR A 150 1.70 -4.71 2.38
CA THR A 150 2.57 -5.90 2.31
C THR A 150 1.82 -7.10 1.73
N ARG A 151 0.55 -7.33 2.10
CA ARG A 151 -0.25 -8.40 1.51
C ARG A 151 -0.59 -8.14 0.04
N ALA A 152 -0.81 -6.89 -0.36
CA ALA A 152 -1.22 -6.53 -1.70
C ALA A 152 -0.05 -6.59 -2.71
N PHE A 153 1.11 -6.07 -2.33
CA PHE A 153 2.30 -5.98 -3.17
C PHE A 153 3.28 -7.15 -3.01
N GLY A 154 3.23 -7.85 -1.88
CA GLY A 154 4.14 -8.95 -1.59
C GLY A 154 5.60 -8.49 -1.54
N ASP A 155 6.47 -9.25 -2.20
CA ASP A 155 7.92 -9.00 -2.31
C ASP A 155 8.28 -7.80 -3.20
N ARG A 156 7.30 -7.25 -3.93
CA ARG A 156 7.47 -6.09 -4.81
C ARG A 156 7.15 -4.74 -4.13
N LEU A 157 6.74 -4.74 -2.85
CA LEU A 157 6.36 -3.50 -2.14
C LEU A 157 7.49 -2.45 -2.16
N GLU A 158 8.70 -2.85 -1.78
CA GLU A 158 9.84 -1.93 -1.71
C GLU A 158 10.24 -1.44 -3.10
N ASP A 159 10.25 -2.30 -4.11
CA ASP A 159 10.58 -1.92 -5.50
C ASP A 159 9.59 -0.86 -6.04
N VAL A 160 8.30 -0.99 -5.72
CA VAL A 160 7.26 -0.02 -6.12
C VAL A 160 7.41 1.27 -5.33
N LYS A 161 7.66 1.19 -4.02
CA LYS A 161 7.85 2.36 -3.15
C LYS A 161 9.03 3.19 -3.63
N GLU A 162 10.17 2.56 -3.92
CA GLU A 162 11.37 3.24 -4.41
C GLU A 162 11.14 3.95 -5.76
N ALA A 163 10.40 3.32 -6.67
CA ALA A 163 10.04 3.93 -7.95
C ALA A 163 9.13 5.17 -7.76
N MET A 164 8.16 5.08 -6.84
CA MET A 164 7.32 6.21 -6.47
C MET A 164 8.11 7.33 -5.78
N GLU A 165 9.01 7.00 -4.86
CA GLU A 165 9.87 7.98 -4.18
C GLU A 165 10.76 8.73 -5.16
N THR A 166 11.31 8.02 -6.14
CA THR A 166 12.10 8.63 -7.22
C THR A 166 11.27 9.64 -8.01
N LEU A 167 10.03 9.30 -8.37
CA LEU A 167 9.11 10.23 -9.04
C LEU A 167 8.75 11.42 -8.15
N ALA A 168 8.44 11.19 -6.88
CA ALA A 168 8.10 12.26 -5.94
C ALA A 168 9.29 13.21 -5.70
N ALA A 169 10.51 12.68 -5.62
CA ALA A 169 11.73 13.45 -5.41
C ALA A 169 12.06 14.40 -6.58
N ALA A 170 11.68 14.03 -7.81
CA ALA A 170 11.80 14.91 -8.98
C ALA A 170 10.95 16.19 -8.86
N ILE A 171 9.92 16.20 -8.00
CA ILE A 171 8.94 17.28 -7.91
C ILE A 171 9.19 18.10 -6.64
N PRO A 172 9.12 19.45 -6.69
CA PRO A 172 9.21 20.28 -5.49
C PRO A 172 8.10 19.95 -4.48
N PRO A 173 8.40 19.90 -3.16
CA PRO A 173 7.43 19.60 -2.10
C PRO A 173 6.14 20.43 -2.15
N GLU A 174 6.26 21.71 -2.47
CA GLU A 174 5.15 22.66 -2.56
C GLU A 174 4.27 22.48 -3.82
N ARG A 175 4.78 21.76 -4.82
CA ARG A 175 4.07 21.48 -6.07
C ARG A 175 3.45 20.10 -6.11
N ILE A 176 4.05 19.11 -5.44
CA ILE A 176 3.66 17.70 -5.62
C ILE A 176 2.18 17.46 -5.33
N GLY A 177 1.61 18.06 -4.28
CA GLY A 177 0.20 17.93 -3.95
C GLY A 177 -0.75 18.36 -5.08
N LYS A 178 -0.35 19.33 -5.92
CA LYS A 178 -1.18 19.83 -7.04
C LYS A 178 -1.15 18.91 -8.26
N VAL A 179 -0.11 18.10 -8.43
CA VAL A 179 0.10 17.26 -9.62
C VAL A 179 0.00 15.77 -9.33
N ALA A 180 0.03 15.37 -8.06
CA ALA A 180 0.13 13.98 -7.65
C ALA A 180 -1.00 13.10 -8.20
N TYR A 181 -2.24 13.60 -8.24
CA TYR A 181 -3.34 12.82 -8.79
C TYR A 181 -3.19 12.62 -10.30
N HIS A 182 -2.84 13.66 -11.06
CA HIS A 182 -2.63 13.53 -12.51
C HIS A 182 -1.48 12.57 -12.85
N LEU A 183 -0.40 12.57 -12.06
CA LEU A 183 0.67 11.58 -12.19
C LEU A 183 0.14 10.17 -11.92
N TYR A 184 -0.64 9.99 -10.85
CA TYR A 184 -1.30 8.72 -10.57
C TYR A 184 -2.15 8.25 -11.74
N GLU A 185 -2.88 9.14 -12.42
CA GLU A 185 -3.67 8.75 -13.58
C GLU A 185 -2.84 8.19 -14.75
N ARG A 186 -1.59 8.64 -14.89
CA ARG A 186 -0.67 8.20 -15.94
C ARG A 186 -0.05 6.82 -15.67
N PHE A 187 0.26 6.49 -14.42
CA PHE A 187 0.92 5.22 -14.09
C PHE A 187 0.01 4.17 -13.42
N ARG A 188 -1.19 4.55 -12.96
CA ARG A 188 -2.09 3.60 -12.28
C ARG A 188 -2.40 2.41 -13.18
N PRO A 189 -2.60 1.21 -12.61
CA PRO A 189 -3.07 0.05 -13.38
C PRO A 189 -4.29 0.38 -14.23
N GLU A 190 -4.41 -0.19 -15.43
CA GLU A 190 -5.59 -0.01 -16.28
C GLU A 190 -6.89 -0.49 -15.60
N TRP A 191 -8.03 0.01 -16.08
CA TRP A 191 -9.33 -0.35 -15.51
C TRP A 191 -9.94 -1.48 -16.32
N HIS A 192 -10.14 -2.63 -15.69
CA HIS A 192 -10.79 -3.78 -16.31
C HIS A 192 -12.09 -4.20 -15.61
N GLY A 193 -12.72 -3.30 -14.86
CA GLY A 193 -13.87 -3.59 -14.00
C GLY A 193 -13.57 -3.49 -12.51
N TRP A 194 -14.61 -3.61 -11.68
CA TRP A 194 -14.49 -3.48 -10.23
C TRP A 194 -13.71 -4.65 -9.63
N GLY A 195 -12.72 -4.36 -8.77
CA GLY A 195 -11.92 -5.38 -8.10
C GLY A 195 -10.96 -6.16 -9.01
N VAL A 196 -10.94 -5.87 -10.30
CA VAL A 196 -10.03 -6.52 -11.26
C VAL A 196 -8.65 -5.87 -11.16
N LYS A 197 -7.60 -6.69 -11.17
CA LYS A 197 -6.20 -6.24 -11.15
C LYS A 197 -5.78 -5.83 -12.56
N GLY A 198 -4.87 -4.87 -12.64
CA GLY A 198 -4.19 -4.48 -13.88
C GLY A 198 -2.67 -4.45 -13.66
N GLU A 199 -1.93 -4.18 -14.72
CA GLU A 199 -0.48 -4.07 -14.67
C GLU A 199 -0.03 -2.69 -14.21
N LEU A 200 0.86 -2.65 -13.22
CA LEU A 200 1.64 -1.47 -12.84
C LEU A 200 3.03 -1.59 -13.43
N ASP A 201 3.36 -0.72 -14.38
CA ASP A 201 4.68 -0.66 -15.00
C ASP A 201 5.64 0.26 -14.22
N LEU A 202 6.69 -0.34 -13.65
CA LEU A 202 7.72 0.42 -12.93
C LEU A 202 8.66 1.18 -13.87
N GLY A 203 8.80 0.73 -15.13
CA GLY A 203 9.56 1.47 -16.15
C GLY A 203 8.90 2.80 -16.49
N GLY A 204 7.57 2.80 -16.64
CA GLY A 204 6.77 4.01 -16.81
C GLY A 204 6.91 5.01 -15.66
N LEU A 205 6.94 4.55 -14.40
CA LEU A 205 7.21 5.43 -13.23
C LEU A 205 8.57 6.13 -13.33
N ALA A 206 9.62 5.39 -13.72
CA ALA A 206 10.96 5.95 -13.89
C ALA A 206 11.02 6.97 -15.04
N ALA A 207 10.35 6.69 -16.17
CA ALA A 207 10.26 7.61 -17.29
C ALA A 207 9.55 8.92 -16.91
N LEU A 208 8.46 8.84 -16.14
CA LEU A 208 7.76 10.03 -15.63
C LEU A 208 8.66 10.92 -14.76
N ALA A 209 9.53 10.32 -13.96
CA ALA A 209 10.47 11.07 -13.13
C ALA A 209 11.48 11.85 -13.99
N GLN A 210 12.00 11.23 -15.04
CA GLN A 210 12.92 11.85 -15.99
C GLN A 210 12.26 12.97 -16.79
N ASP A 211 11.05 12.75 -17.29
CA ASP A 211 10.26 13.77 -18.01
C ASP A 211 10.09 15.03 -17.16
N TRP A 212 9.77 14.86 -15.88
CA TRP A 212 9.58 15.99 -14.97
C TRP A 212 10.89 16.77 -14.77
N GLN A 213 12.01 16.08 -14.57
CA GLN A 213 13.32 16.72 -14.42
C GLN A 213 13.77 17.49 -15.67
N ALA A 214 13.33 17.07 -16.86
CA ALA A 214 13.70 17.73 -18.12
C ALA A 214 12.91 19.03 -18.41
N HIS A 215 11.81 19.29 -17.69
CA HIS A 215 10.88 20.39 -17.96
C HIS A 215 10.69 21.34 -16.76
N VAL A 216 11.54 21.22 -15.73
CA VAL A 216 11.67 22.15 -14.61
C VAL A 216 12.90 23.02 -14.83
#